data_AF-A0A956RHG0-F1
#
_entry.id   AF-A0A956RHG0-F1
#
_cell.length_a   1.000
_cell.length_b   1.000
_cell.length_c   1.000
_cell.angle_alpha   90.00
_cell.angle_beta   90.00
_cell.angle_gamma   90.00
#
_symmetry.space_group_name_H-M   'P 1'
#
loop_
_entity.id
_entity.type
_entity.pdbx_description
1 polymer ?
#
loop_
_entity_poly.entity_id
_entity_poly.type
_entity_poly.pdbx_seq_one_letter_code
_entity_poly.pdbx_strand_id
1 'polypeptide(L)'
;MSESIYEKYGFEAISKAVHDFYSRVLKSETAAPYFDGYNMARIIQHQTQFICMLLGGPANYRGKELEMAHRNLRISGDAFEEVGELLDETLEDHGFTDEEREFVMSKVAGTRGVIVREGAAE
;
A
#
# COMPACT_ATOMS: atom_id res chain seq x y z
N MET A 1 -15.14 -0.18 23.35
CA MET A 1 -13.98 -0.57 22.53
C MET A 1 -14.45 -0.34 21.11
N SER A 2 -13.89 0.63 20.39
CA SER A 2 -14.18 0.77 18.96
C SER A 2 -13.57 -0.44 18.27
N GLU A 3 -14.37 -1.18 17.50
CA GLU A 3 -13.90 -2.28 16.67
C GLU A 3 -12.89 -1.71 15.66
N SER A 4 -11.74 -2.36 15.52
CA SER A 4 -10.72 -1.97 14.55
C SER A 4 -11.21 -2.30 13.14
N ILE A 5 -10.76 -1.56 12.12
CA ILE A 5 -11.10 -1.88 10.71
C ILE A 5 -10.70 -3.33 10.37
N TYR A 6 -9.58 -3.80 10.93
CA TYR A 6 -9.17 -5.20 10.82
C TYR A 6 -10.19 -6.19 11.40
N GLU A 7 -10.83 -5.89 12.53
CA GLU A 7 -11.83 -6.77 13.16
C GLU A 7 -13.12 -6.83 12.30
N LYS A 8 -13.49 -5.71 11.66
CA LYS A 8 -14.64 -5.61 10.76
C LYS A 8 -14.48 -6.46 9.49
N TYR A 9 -13.34 -6.36 8.81
CA TYR A 9 -13.12 -7.03 7.51
C TYR A 9 -12.45 -8.41 7.64
N GLY A 10 -11.57 -8.58 8.62
CA GLY A 10 -10.74 -9.76 8.79
C GLY A 10 -9.66 -9.92 7.72
N PHE A 11 -8.77 -10.89 7.94
CA PHE A 11 -7.61 -11.12 7.09
C PHE A 11 -7.96 -11.48 5.64
N GLU A 12 -8.97 -12.32 5.42
CA GLU A 12 -9.31 -12.82 4.08
C GLU A 12 -9.82 -11.70 3.16
N ALA A 13 -10.68 -10.82 3.67
CA ALA A 13 -11.20 -9.69 2.89
C ALA A 13 -10.10 -8.69 2.54
N ILE A 14 -9.23 -8.37 3.50
CA ILE A 14 -8.07 -7.49 3.29
C ILE A 14 -7.11 -8.12 2.29
N SER A 15 -6.79 -9.41 2.42
CA SER A 15 -5.92 -10.11 1.48
C SER A 15 -6.46 -10.09 0.06
N LYS A 16 -7.78 -10.24 -0.11
CA LYS A 16 -8.43 -10.12 -1.41
C LYS A 16 -8.30 -8.71 -1.99
N ALA A 17 -8.51 -7.67 -1.17
CA ALA A 17 -8.33 -6.28 -1.58
C ALA A 17 -6.88 -6.00 -2.02
N VAL A 18 -5.89 -6.46 -1.25
CA VAL A 18 -4.47 -6.28 -1.59
C VAL A 18 -4.10 -7.01 -2.88
N HIS A 19 -4.67 -8.19 -3.12
CA HIS A 19 -4.45 -8.91 -4.37
C HIS A 19 -5.02 -8.16 -5.59
N ASP A 20 -6.24 -7.60 -5.48
CA ASP A 20 -6.84 -6.81 -6.55
C ASP A 20 -6.06 -5.52 -6.80
N PHE A 21 -5.66 -4.84 -5.73
CA PHE A 21 -4.82 -3.63 -5.78
C PHE A 21 -3.55 -3.88 -6.59
N TYR A 22 -2.81 -4.95 -6.30
CA TYR A 22 -1.61 -5.29 -7.07
C TYR A 22 -1.91 -5.71 -8.51
N SER A 23 -3.09 -6.27 -8.76
CA SER A 23 -3.54 -6.57 -10.12
C SER A 23 -3.80 -5.30 -10.94
N ARG A 24 -4.15 -4.18 -10.29
CA ARG A 24 -4.25 -2.85 -10.92
C ARG A 24 -2.89 -2.19 -11.09
N VAL A 25 -2.05 -2.21 -10.04
CA VAL A 25 -0.68 -1.67 -10.08
C VAL A 25 0.15 -2.29 -11.22
N LEU A 26 0.02 -3.59 -11.45
CA LEU A 26 0.75 -4.27 -12.53
C LEU A 26 0.22 -3.95 -13.94
N LYS A 27 -0.93 -3.28 -14.06
CA LYS A 27 -1.47 -2.77 -15.34
C LYS A 27 -1.14 -1.31 -15.59
N SER A 28 -0.64 -0.60 -14.58
CA SER A 28 -0.26 0.80 -14.68
C SER A 28 1.06 0.95 -15.44
N GLU A 29 1.10 1.84 -16.43
CA GLU A 29 2.33 2.15 -17.17
C GLU A 29 3.37 2.86 -16.30
N THR A 30 2.93 3.59 -15.26
CA THR A 30 3.77 4.35 -14.34
C THR A 30 4.35 3.48 -13.23
N ALA A 31 3.52 2.65 -12.60
CA ALA A 31 3.86 1.91 -11.40
C ALA A 31 4.41 0.50 -11.68
N ALA A 32 3.91 -0.20 -12.71
CA ALA A 32 4.34 -1.56 -13.01
C ALA A 32 5.86 -1.73 -13.21
N PRO A 33 6.59 -0.80 -13.85
CA PRO A 33 8.04 -0.93 -14.03
C PRO A 33 8.84 -1.08 -12.74
N TYR A 34 8.36 -0.53 -11.61
CA TYR A 34 9.03 -0.65 -10.31
C TYR A 34 8.98 -2.07 -9.74
N PHE A 35 8.13 -2.93 -10.27
CA PHE A 35 7.92 -4.30 -9.81
C PHE A 35 8.56 -5.34 -10.74
N ASP A 36 9.24 -4.92 -11.81
CA ASP A 36 9.92 -5.84 -12.72
C ASP A 36 11.03 -6.62 -12.00
N GLY A 37 11.09 -7.93 -12.26
CA GLY A 37 12.06 -8.83 -11.63
C GLY A 37 11.80 -9.17 -10.16
N TYR A 38 10.73 -8.65 -9.54
CA TYR A 38 10.34 -9.01 -8.17
C TYR A 38 9.36 -10.18 -8.10
N ASN A 39 9.43 -10.92 -6.99
CA ASN A 39 8.45 -11.96 -6.70
C ASN A 39 7.15 -11.32 -6.16
N MET A 40 6.16 -11.16 -7.03
CA MET A 40 4.89 -10.53 -6.69
C MET A 40 4.12 -11.25 -5.59
N ALA A 41 4.16 -12.59 -5.53
CA ALA A 41 3.50 -13.34 -4.46
C ALA A 41 4.07 -12.97 -3.08
N ARG A 42 5.40 -12.77 -3.00
CA ARG A 42 6.07 -12.33 -1.77
C ARG A 42 5.72 -10.88 -1.42
N ILE A 43 5.65 -10.00 -2.42
CA ILE A 43 5.25 -8.59 -2.22
C ILE A 43 3.81 -8.49 -1.71
N ILE A 44 2.88 -9.18 -2.37
CA ILE A 44 1.45 -9.21 -2.00
C ILE A 44 1.29 -9.73 -0.56
N GLN A 45 1.99 -10.82 -0.21
CA GLN A 45 1.97 -11.35 1.15
C GLN A 45 2.46 -10.31 2.17
N HIS A 46 3.61 -9.68 1.91
CA HIS A 46 4.18 -8.69 2.82
C HIS A 46 3.27 -7.46 2.96
N GLN A 47 2.71 -6.96 1.86
CA GLN A 47 1.78 -5.85 1.92
C GLN A 47 0.47 -6.17 2.60
N THR A 48 -0.04 -7.40 2.44
CA THR A 48 -1.23 -7.84 3.17
C THR A 48 -0.99 -7.74 4.68
N GLN A 49 0.18 -8.17 5.15
CA GLN A 49 0.54 -8.04 6.57
C GLN A 49 0.65 -6.59 7.01
N PHE A 50 1.25 -5.73 6.18
CA PHE A 50 1.38 -4.30 6.46
C PHE A 50 0.03 -3.58 6.52
N ILE A 51 -0.87 -3.82 5.56
CA ILE A 51 -2.21 -3.21 5.55
C ILE A 51 -3.04 -3.75 6.73
N CYS A 52 -2.99 -5.06 7.01
CA CYS A 52 -3.63 -5.61 8.21
C CYS A 52 -3.16 -4.91 9.49
N MET A 53 -1.84 -4.68 9.66
CA MET A 53 -1.30 -3.92 10.78
C MET A 53 -1.85 -2.50 10.84
N LEU A 54 -1.83 -1.79 9.70
CA LEU A 54 -2.27 -0.41 9.59
C LEU A 54 -3.76 -0.26 9.98
N LEU A 55 -4.56 -1.27 9.69
CA LEU A 55 -5.99 -1.36 10.03
C LEU A 55 -6.27 -1.83 11.47
N GLY A 56 -5.24 -1.99 12.30
CA GLY A 56 -5.36 -2.38 13.71
C GLY A 56 -5.16 -3.87 13.99
N GLY A 57 -4.66 -4.64 13.02
CA GLY A 57 -4.34 -6.06 13.16
C GLY A 57 -3.05 -6.32 13.95
N PRO A 58 -2.77 -7.60 14.31
CA PRO A 58 -1.71 -7.97 15.27
C PRO A 58 -0.27 -7.88 14.72
N ALA A 59 -0.09 -7.54 13.45
CA ALA A 59 1.22 -7.48 12.83
C ALA A 59 2.02 -6.26 13.36
N ASN A 60 3.34 -6.41 13.51
CA ASN A 60 4.19 -5.37 14.08
C ASN A 60 5.15 -4.80 13.03
N TYR A 61 4.82 -3.64 12.48
CA TYR A 61 5.68 -2.93 11.54
C TYR A 61 6.47 -1.82 12.22
N ARG A 62 7.77 -1.69 11.91
CA ARG A 62 8.65 -0.72 12.59
C ARG A 62 9.07 0.48 11.73
N GLY A 63 8.51 0.67 10.53
CA GLY A 63 8.76 1.82 9.67
C GLY A 63 10.11 1.81 8.95
N LYS A 64 11.18 1.36 9.61
CA LYS A 64 12.54 1.26 9.05
C LYS A 64 12.62 0.35 7.83
N GLU A 65 11.78 -0.67 7.79
CA GLU A 65 11.71 -1.60 6.66
C GLU A 65 11.17 -0.92 5.40
N LEU A 66 10.34 0.13 5.53
CA LEU A 66 9.78 0.87 4.38
C LEU A 66 10.88 1.63 3.68
N GLU A 67 11.62 2.44 4.44
CA GLU A 67 12.70 3.24 3.89
C GLU A 67 13.76 2.33 3.25
N MET A 68 14.15 1.24 3.92
CA MET A 68 15.13 0.30 3.38
C MET A 68 14.65 -0.41 2.12
N ALA A 69 13.36 -0.74 2.01
CA ALA A 69 12.80 -1.38 0.82
C ALA A 69 12.72 -0.41 -0.37
N HIS A 70 12.45 0.88 -0.13
CA HIS A 70 12.18 1.85 -1.20
C HIS A 70 13.39 2.75 -1.55
N ARG A 71 14.43 2.80 -0.71
CA ARG A 71 15.57 3.74 -0.85
C ARG A 71 16.28 3.72 -2.20
N ASN A 72 16.29 2.59 -2.90
CA ASN A 72 17.01 2.41 -4.17
C ASN A 72 16.09 2.44 -5.39
N LEU A 73 14.77 2.62 -5.19
CA LEU A 73 13.79 2.52 -6.27
C LEU A 73 13.60 3.85 -7.02
N ARG A 74 14.05 4.99 -6.47
CA ARG A 74 13.90 6.33 -7.08
C ARG A 74 12.45 6.58 -7.53
N ILE A 75 11.50 6.31 -6.64
CA ILE A 75 10.07 6.46 -6.89
C ILE A 75 9.75 7.96 -7.02
N SER A 76 9.09 8.34 -8.11
CA SER A 76 8.63 9.71 -8.36
C SER A 76 7.41 10.06 -7.50
N GLY A 77 7.10 11.35 -7.40
CA GLY A 77 5.84 11.81 -6.79
C GLY A 77 4.63 11.23 -7.53
N ASP A 78 4.63 11.30 -8.86
CA ASP A 78 3.53 10.83 -9.69
C ASP A 78 3.25 9.33 -9.50
N ALA A 79 4.30 8.50 -9.47
CA ALA A 79 4.16 7.07 -9.25
C ALA A 79 3.60 6.75 -7.86
N PHE A 80 3.96 7.55 -6.85
CA PHE A 80 3.44 7.39 -5.50
C PHE A 80 1.95 7.79 -5.42
N GLU A 81 1.58 8.89 -6.07
CA GLU A 81 0.21 9.39 -6.14
C GLU A 81 -0.69 8.38 -6.87
N GLU A 82 -0.26 7.89 -8.02
CA GLU A 82 -1.01 6.89 -8.80
C GLU A 82 -1.22 5.58 -8.02
N VAL A 83 -0.19 5.10 -7.30
CA VAL A 83 -0.33 3.92 -6.42
C VAL A 83 -1.31 4.20 -5.27
N GLY A 84 -1.36 5.43 -4.76
CA GLY A 84 -2.34 5.85 -3.76
C GLY A 84 -3.77 5.83 -4.29
N GLU A 85 -4.00 6.38 -5.48
CA GLU A 85 -5.30 6.39 -6.15
C GLU A 85 -5.80 4.97 -6.43
N LEU A 86 -4.94 4.10 -6.98
CA LEU A 86 -5.28 2.70 -7.21
C LEU A 86 -5.66 1.96 -5.92
N LEU A 87 -5.02 2.30 -4.80
CA LEU A 87 -5.36 1.72 -3.50
C LEU A 87 -6.74 2.19 -3.04
N ASP A 88 -7.04 3.50 -3.11
CA ASP A 88 -8.33 4.06 -2.71
C ASP A 88 -9.48 3.44 -3.51
N GLU A 89 -9.36 3.41 -4.85
CA GLU A 89 -10.34 2.77 -5.74
C GLU A 89 -10.55 1.29 -5.39
N THR A 90 -9.46 0.57 -5.08
CA THR A 90 -9.58 -0.85 -4.72
C THR A 90 -10.31 -1.03 -3.39
N LEU A 91 -10.04 -0.17 -2.40
CA LEU A 91 -10.72 -0.23 -1.11
C LEU A 91 -12.22 0.08 -1.27
N GLU A 92 -12.56 1.05 -2.11
CA GLU A 92 -13.95 1.36 -2.46
C GLU A 92 -14.67 0.14 -3.05
N ASP A 93 -14.08 -0.52 -4.06
CA ASP A 93 -14.66 -1.71 -4.69
C ASP A 93 -14.81 -2.90 -3.72
N HIS A 94 -14.01 -2.92 -2.66
CA HIS A 94 -14.06 -3.91 -1.59
C HIS A 94 -14.99 -3.53 -0.43
N GLY A 95 -15.73 -2.41 -0.55
CA GLY A 95 -16.76 -2.00 0.39
C GLY A 95 -16.23 -1.33 1.66
N PHE A 96 -15.03 -0.75 1.62
CA PHE A 96 -14.55 0.16 2.66
C PHE A 96 -15.33 1.48 2.60
N THR A 97 -15.73 2.01 3.75
CA THR A 97 -16.45 3.29 3.80
C THR A 97 -15.49 4.45 3.53
N ASP A 98 -16.03 5.61 3.13
CA ASP A 98 -15.22 6.80 2.88
C ASP A 98 -14.33 7.18 4.08
N GLU A 99 -14.85 7.05 5.31
CA GLU A 99 -14.10 7.30 6.54
C GLU A 99 -12.92 6.33 6.73
N GLU A 100 -13.10 5.06 6.37
CA GLU A 100 -12.06 4.02 6.47
C GLU A 100 -11.00 4.21 5.40
N ARG A 101 -11.41 4.56 4.18
CA ARG A 101 -10.49 4.87 3.09
C ARG A 101 -9.68 6.11 3.39
N GLU A 102 -10.31 7.20 3.86
CA GLU A 102 -9.62 8.42 4.26
C GLU A 102 -8.57 8.14 5.36
N PHE A 103 -8.91 7.30 6.33
CA PHE A 103 -7.97 6.85 7.35
C PHE A 103 -6.75 6.13 6.74
N VAL A 104 -6.97 5.18 5.84
CA VAL A 104 -5.88 4.45 5.15
C VAL A 104 -5.02 5.40 4.32
N MET A 105 -5.65 6.25 3.52
CA MET A 105 -4.96 7.20 2.64
C MET A 105 -4.14 8.22 3.44
N SER A 106 -4.64 8.67 4.59
CA SER A 106 -3.89 9.53 5.53
C SER A 106 -2.62 8.84 6.03
N LYS A 107 -2.69 7.55 6.37
CA LYS A 107 -1.50 6.77 6.79
C LYS A 107 -0.51 6.58 5.65
N VAL A 108 -1.00 6.26 4.43
CA VAL A 108 -0.16 6.10 3.25
C VAL A 108 0.54 7.42 2.91
N ALA A 109 -0.18 8.54 2.87
CA ALA A 109 0.39 9.86 2.62
C ALA A 109 1.52 10.21 3.61
N GLY A 110 1.39 9.80 4.88
CA GLY A 110 2.45 9.96 5.89
C GLY A 110 3.76 9.23 5.58
N THR A 111 3.74 8.25 4.68
CA THR A 111 4.94 7.50 4.24
C THR A 111 5.67 8.13 3.05
N ARG A 112 5.07 9.14 2.41
CA ARG A 112 5.61 9.78 1.20
C ARG A 112 7.08 10.19 1.37
N GLY A 113 7.43 10.79 2.50
CA GLY A 113 8.79 11.30 2.76
C GLY A 113 9.89 10.23 2.84
N VAL A 114 9.54 8.96 3.07
CA VAL A 114 10.51 7.85 3.11
C VAL A 114 10.50 7.01 1.83
N ILE A 115 9.41 7.06 1.05
CA ILE A 115 9.24 6.31 -0.21
C ILE A 115 9.67 7.14 -1.42
N VAL A 116 9.14 8.36 -1.55
CA VAL A 116 9.41 9.22 -2.70
C VAL A 116 10.84 9.71 -2.61
N ARG A 117 11.61 9.41 -3.65
CA ARG A 117 12.97 9.90 -3.83
C ARG A 117 13.08 10.33 -5.27
N GLU A 118 12.61 11.55 -5.51
CA GLU A 118 12.91 12.25 -6.75
C GLU A 118 14.42 12.32 -6.88
N GLY A 119 14.94 11.82 -8.00
CA GLY A 119 16.35 11.91 -8.29
C GLY A 119 16.77 13.37 -8.13
N ALA A 120 17.71 13.63 -7.23
CA ALA A 120 18.55 14.80 -7.41
C ALA A 120 19.05 14.72 -8.85
N ALA A 121 18.64 15.68 -9.68
CA ALA A 121 19.25 15.89 -10.97
C ALA A 121 20.77 15.87 -10.73
N GLU A 122 21.45 14.99 -11.46
CA GLU A 122 22.92 15.00 -11.52
C GLU A 122 23.44 16.39 -11.92
#